data_AF-A0A5C6Z7T3-F1
#
_entry.id   AF-A0A5C6Z7T3-F1
#
_cell.length_a   1.000
_cell.length_b   1.000
_cell.length_c   1.000
_cell.angle_alpha   90.00
_cell.angle_beta   90.00
_cell.angle_gamma   90.00
#
_symmetry.space_group_name_H-M   'P 1'
#
loop_
_entity.id
_entity.type
_entity.pdbx_description
1 polymer ?
#
loop_
_entity_poly.entity_id
_entity_poly.type
_entity_poly.pdbx_seq_one_letter_code
_entity_poly.pdbx_strand_id
1 'polypeptide(L)' 'MPDIDVNVLRCAVTVLSLLVFAGIVGWAYARRNRERFEDQGALVLSDEDVALQGGRHE' A
#
# COMPACT_ATOMS: atom_id res chain seq x y z
N MET A 1 19.32 17.89 36.10
CA MET A 1 19.42 16.70 35.23
C MET A 1 18.09 16.64 34.51
N PRO A 2 18.02 16.65 33.17
CA PRO A 2 16.73 16.80 32.49
C PRO A 2 15.86 15.60 32.84
N ASP A 3 14.86 15.86 33.65
CA ASP A 3 13.88 14.89 34.12
C ASP A 3 13.10 14.42 32.88
N ILE A 4 13.39 13.21 32.40
CA ILE A 4 12.46 12.51 31.52
C ILE A 4 11.29 12.09 32.40
N ASP A 5 10.44 13.08 32.68
CA ASP A 5 9.26 12.97 33.52
C ASP A 5 8.17 12.17 32.84
N VAL A 6 7.20 11.72 33.65
CA VAL A 6 5.97 11.06 33.18
C VAL A 6 5.21 11.87 32.11
N ASN A 7 5.42 13.19 32.09
CA ASN A 7 4.85 14.08 31.09
C ASN A 7 5.48 13.82 29.71
N VAL A 8 6.81 13.70 29.64
CA VAL A 8 7.52 13.37 28.40
C VAL A 8 7.12 11.97 27.91
N LEU A 9 6.99 11.00 28.81
CA LEU A 9 6.56 9.64 28.46
C LEU A 9 5.14 9.62 27.87
N ARG A 10 4.17 10.31 28.49
CA ARG A 10 2.80 10.39 27.97
C ARG A 10 2.74 11.12 26.64
N CYS A 11 3.40 12.27 26.52
CA CYS A 11 3.48 12.99 25.26
C CYS A 11 4.10 12.12 24.16
N ALA A 12 5.18 11.41 24.45
CA ALA A 12 5.84 10.51 23.50
C ALA A 12 4.92 9.36 23.06
N VAL A 13 4.21 8.71 23.99
CA VAL A 13 3.25 7.64 23.67
C VAL A 13 2.12 8.15 22.77
N THR A 14 1.53 9.31 23.07
CA THR A 14 0.45 9.87 22.25
C THR A 14 0.93 10.19 20.83
N VAL A 15 2.10 10.82 20.70
CA VAL A 15 2.70 11.14 19.40
C VAL A 15 3.06 9.85 18.65
N LEU A 16 3.63 8.86 19.33
CA LEU A 16 3.98 7.57 18.72
C LEU A 16 2.74 6.84 18.20
N SER A 17 1.66 6.77 18.98
CA SER A 17 0.39 6.19 18.53
C SER A 17 -0.16 6.91 17.30
N LEU A 18 -0.07 8.25 17.27
CA LEU A 18 -0.50 9.04 16.11
C LEU A 18 0.35 8.72 14.88
N LEU A 19 1.67 8.63 15.03
CA LEU A 19 2.60 8.31 13.95
C LEU A 19 2.39 6.88 13.42
N VAL A 20 2.19 5.90 14.30
CA VAL A 20 1.89 4.51 13.91
C VAL A 20 0.57 4.44 13.16
N PHE A 21 -0.47 5.14 13.65
CA PHE A 21 -1.76 5.20 12.97
C PHE A 21 -1.64 5.85 11.59
N ALA A 22 -0.99 7.01 11.50
CA ALA A 22 -0.75 7.69 10.23
C ALA A 22 0.08 6.84 9.26
N GLY A 23 1.07 6.09 9.77
CA GLY A 23 1.87 5.15 8.99
C GLY A 23 1.03 4.02 8.40
N ILE A 24 0.15 3.40 9.19
CA ILE A 24 -0.75 2.34 8.71
C ILE A 24 -1.73 2.90 7.68
N VAL A 25 -2.31 4.07 7.92
CA VAL A 25 -3.23 4.72 6.97
C VAL A 25 -2.50 5.05 5.67
N GLY A 26 -1.34 5.72 5.73
CA GLY A 26 -0.53 6.03 4.56
C GLY A 26 -0.11 4.78 3.78
N TRP A 27 0.30 3.72 4.48
CA TRP A 27 0.63 2.44 3.88
C TRP A 27 -0.61 1.80 3.22
N ALA A 28 -1.76 1.79 3.87
CA ALA A 28 -2.99 1.23 3.32
C ALA A 28 -3.46 1.98 2.07
N TYR A 29 -3.37 3.31 2.04
CA TYR A 29 -3.68 4.12 0.86
C TYR A 29 -2.68 3.87 -0.28
N ALA A 30 -1.38 3.78 0.04
CA ALA A 30 -0.34 3.48 -0.96
C ALA A 30 -0.43 2.04 -1.50
N ARG A 31 -0.75 1.07 -0.64
CA ARG A 31 -0.98 -0.34 -0.97
C ARG A 31 -2.22 -0.50 -1.86
N ARG A 32 -3.32 0.17 -1.49
CA ARG A 32 -4.59 0.13 -2.23
C ARG A 32 -4.46 0.71 -3.64
N ASN A 33 -3.52 1.64 -3.87
CA ASN A 33 -3.29 2.19 -5.20
C ASN A 33 -2.35 1.33 -6.06
N ARG A 34 -1.42 0.58 -5.46
CA ARG A 34 -0.38 -0.16 -6.21
C ARG A 34 -0.69 -1.63 -6.48
N GLU A 35 -1.48 -2.30 -5.63
CA GLU A 35 -1.56 -3.76 -5.72
C GLU A 35 -2.60 -4.29 -6.72
N ARG A 36 -3.55 -3.47 -7.16
CA ARG A 36 -4.68 -3.99 -7.95
C ARG A 36 -4.63 -3.72 -9.44
N PHE A 37 -3.75 -2.83 -9.89
CA PHE A 37 -3.79 -2.32 -11.26
C PHE A 37 -2.55 -2.65 -12.10
N GLU A 38 -1.36 -2.72 -11.51
CA GLU A 38 -0.14 -2.92 -12.31
C GLU A 38 0.18 -4.40 -12.58
N ASP A 39 -0.23 -5.32 -11.70
CA ASP A 39 0.13 -6.75 -11.82
C ASP A 39 -1.02 -7.63 -12.35
N GLN A 40 -2.27 -7.40 -11.91
CA GLN A 40 -3.41 -8.26 -12.28
C GLN A 40 -4.12 -7.84 -13.57
N GLY A 41 -3.93 -6.60 -14.02
CA GLY A 41 -4.58 -6.07 -15.24
C GLY A 41 -3.81 -6.39 -16.52
N ALA A 42 -2.48 -6.52 -16.43
CA ALA A 42 -1.66 -6.82 -17.60
C ALA A 42 -1.87 -8.26 -18.10
N LEU A 43 -2.08 -9.21 -17.18
CA LEU A 43 -2.21 -10.64 -17.49
C LEU A 43 -3.52 -10.97 -18.23
N VAL A 44 -4.65 -10.38 -17.81
CA VAL A 44 -5.97 -10.64 -18.43
C VAL A 44 -6.01 -10.13 -19.88
N LEU A 45 -5.43 -8.96 -20.16
CA LEU A 45 -5.41 -8.42 -21.52
C LEU A 45 -4.47 -9.22 -22.45
N SER A 46 -3.30 -9.63 -21.94
CA SER A 46 -2.29 -10.33 -22.75
C SER A 46 -2.68 -11.75 -23.17
N ASP A 47 -3.53 -12.45 -22.42
CA ASP A 47 -3.96 -13.82 -22.77
C ASP A 47 -5.05 -13.82 -23.85
N GLU A 48 -5.98 -12.84 -23.80
CA GLU A 48 -7.06 -12.69 -24.78
C GLU A 48 -6.55 -12.14 -26.13
N ASP A 49 -5.58 -11.22 -26.13
CA ASP A 49 -5.00 -10.67 -27.37
C ASP A 49 -4.17 -11.71 -28.15
N VAL A 50 -3.59 -12.70 -27.48
CA VAL A 50 -2.86 -13.82 -28.10
C VAL A 50 -3.85 -14.86 -28.64
N ALA A 51 -4.90 -15.18 -27.89
CA ALA A 51 -5.95 -16.11 -28.32
C ALA A 51 -6.75 -15.59 -29.54
N LEU A 52 -7.02 -14.28 -29.61
CA LEU A 52 -7.76 -13.65 -30.72
C LEU A 52 -6.93 -13.40 -31.99
N GLN A 53 -5.59 -13.46 -31.89
CA GLN A 53 -4.67 -13.41 -33.03
C GLN A 53 -4.37 -14.81 -33.61
N GLY A 54 -4.45 -15.87 -32.80
CA GLY A 54 -4.18 -17.25 -33.26
C GLY A 54 -5.29 -17.85 -34.14
N GLY A 55 -6.54 -17.43 -34.02
CA GLY A 55 -7.68 -18.01 -34.74
C GLY A 55 -8.01 -17.38 -36.10
N ARG A 56 -7.16 -16.50 -36.63
CA ARG A 56 -7.44 -15.73 -37.87
C ARG A 56 -6.48 -16.03 -39.02
N HIS A 57 -5.64 -17.05 -38.86
CA HIS A 57 -4.63 -17.47 -39.81
C HIS A 57 -4.69 -18.98 -40.06
N GLU A 58 -5.85 -19.53 -40.40
CA GLU A 58 -5.99 -20.83 -41.08
C GLU A 58 -7.32 -20.97 -41.83
#